data_AF-A0A2H0CX22-F1
#
_entry.id   AF-A0A2H0CX22-F1
#
_cell.length_a   1.000
_cell.length_b   1.000
_cell.length_c   1.000
_cell.angle_alpha   90.00
_cell.angle_beta   90.00
_cell.angle_gamma   90.00
#
_symmetry.space_group_name_H-M   'P 1'
#
loop_
_entity.id
_entity.type
_entity.pdbx_description
1 polymer ?
#
loop_
_entity_poly.entity_id
_entity_poly.type
_entity_poly.pdbx_seq_one_letter_code
_entity_poly.pdbx_strand_id
1 'polypeptide(L)'
;MSKKYLFGTIVTLLITGIAAILVFAVDWADVKIKEEIRDTVTRQEIVKAQATEALKSVVDVANELSGITSGAVFNFEIDDMDGRSANFGIVRYVDEVKGEWIVEEHTVTFRETSSPQSNFAEVDRDTNRVISMHRPVPDFAASGDALSAEKLEAIARQFVERVYPEFANGSRLEFDPGSKNAPAKATNYFYRWNDKQFAVPDGLDMDIPPFIQVGITSTGFIFSYDNTVQLYRNLPKEALRTLCGFFEMPFIVDSSLDPKKGEVVIWFGGGQYLVLPFEPETDFEGCSESAKSWLRMHPYLNDSGKN
;
A
#
# COMPACT_ATOMS: atom_id res chain seq x y z
N MET A 1 -15.79 -58.95 47.63
CA MET A 1 -15.72 -57.48 47.51
C MET A 1 -17.08 -56.97 47.07
N SER A 2 -17.70 -56.06 47.82
CA SER A 2 -19.08 -55.60 47.56
C SER A 2 -19.13 -54.75 46.29
N LYS A 3 -20.07 -55.05 45.38
CA LYS A 3 -20.31 -54.29 44.13
C LYS A 3 -20.44 -52.78 44.34
N LYS A 4 -20.83 -52.34 45.55
CA LYS A 4 -20.93 -50.91 45.92
C LYS A 4 -19.56 -50.22 46.02
N TYR A 5 -18.53 -50.92 46.48
CA TYR A 5 -17.17 -50.36 46.55
C TYR A 5 -16.54 -50.24 45.16
N LEU A 6 -16.74 -51.24 44.29
CA LEU A 6 -16.24 -51.21 42.92
C LEU A 6 -16.87 -50.06 42.10
N PHE A 7 -18.17 -49.83 42.27
CA PHE A 7 -18.87 -48.74 41.58
C PHE A 7 -18.40 -47.36 42.07
N GLY A 8 -18.21 -47.19 43.40
CA GLY A 8 -17.69 -45.95 43.96
C GLY A 8 -16.30 -45.60 43.44
N THR A 9 -15.38 -46.58 43.39
CA THR A 9 -14.01 -46.36 42.90
C THR A 9 -13.97 -46.00 41.42
N ILE A 10 -14.81 -46.63 40.58
CA ILE A 10 -14.90 -46.31 39.15
C ILE A 10 -15.40 -44.88 38.95
N VAL A 11 -16.43 -44.45 39.68
CA VAL A 11 -16.97 -43.09 39.56
C VAL A 11 -15.94 -42.03 39.99
N THR A 12 -15.19 -42.26 41.07
CA THR A 12 -14.15 -41.32 41.51
C THR A 12 -13.01 -41.19 40.50
N LEU A 13 -12.57 -42.30 39.89
CA LEU A 13 -11.55 -42.29 38.83
C LEU A 13 -12.02 -41.56 37.57
N LEU A 14 -13.31 -41.69 37.23
CA LEU A 14 -13.90 -41.02 36.07
C LEU A 14 -13.98 -39.50 36.27
N ILE A 15 -14.38 -39.06 37.47
CA ILE A 15 -14.42 -37.64 37.83
C ILE A 15 -13.01 -37.02 37.85
N THR A 16 -12.03 -37.71 38.44
CA THR A 16 -10.64 -37.23 38.45
C THR A 16 -10.00 -37.23 37.06
N GLY A 17 -10.31 -38.23 36.21
CA GLY A 17 -9.89 -38.25 34.81
C GLY A 17 -10.47 -37.08 34.01
N ILE A 18 -11.76 -36.78 34.15
CA ILE A 18 -12.40 -35.63 33.49
C ILE A 18 -11.81 -34.31 33.99
N ALA A 19 -11.59 -34.16 35.31
CA ALA A 19 -10.99 -32.96 35.87
C ALA A 19 -9.55 -32.73 35.36
N ALA A 20 -8.74 -33.78 35.26
CA ALA A 20 -7.40 -33.71 34.69
C ALA A 20 -7.40 -33.31 33.20
N ILE A 21 -8.33 -33.86 32.43
CA ILE A 21 -8.50 -33.50 31.01
C ILE A 21 -8.92 -32.03 30.86
N LEU A 22 -9.84 -31.54 31.71
CA LEU A 22 -10.28 -30.15 31.69
C LEU A 22 -9.14 -29.18 32.06
N VAL A 23 -8.35 -29.48 33.08
CA VAL A 23 -7.16 -28.68 33.44
C VAL A 23 -6.16 -28.66 32.29
N PHE A 24 -5.86 -29.83 31.70
CA PHE A 24 -4.94 -29.91 30.57
C PHE A 24 -5.45 -29.15 29.33
N ALA A 25 -6.76 -29.19 29.06
CA ALA A 25 -7.37 -28.46 27.95
C ALA A 25 -7.31 -26.93 28.16
N VAL A 26 -7.48 -26.46 29.40
CA VAL A 26 -7.36 -25.03 29.74
C VAL A 26 -5.90 -24.58 29.65
N ASP A 27 -4.95 -25.35 30.19
CA ASP A 27 -3.52 -25.03 30.10
C ASP A 27 -3.03 -25.04 28.64
N TRP A 28 -3.48 -26.00 27.83
CA TRP A 28 -3.15 -26.06 26.41
C TRP A 28 -3.74 -24.88 25.61
N ALA A 29 -4.98 -24.48 25.92
CA ALA A 29 -5.58 -23.28 25.32
C ALA A 29 -4.82 -22.00 25.70
N ASP A 30 -4.39 -21.86 26.97
CA ASP A 30 -3.63 -20.71 27.45
C ASP A 30 -2.24 -20.63 26.79
N VAL A 31 -1.57 -21.77 26.57
CA VAL A 31 -0.31 -21.82 25.80
C VAL A 31 -0.52 -21.36 24.36
N LYS A 32 -1.56 -21.89 23.68
CA LYS A 32 -1.86 -21.52 22.30
C LYS A 32 -2.16 -20.03 22.14
N ILE A 33 -2.94 -19.45 23.06
CA ILE A 33 -3.26 -18.02 23.07
C ILE A 33 -1.97 -17.19 23.28
N LYS A 34 -1.08 -17.60 24.20
CA LYS A 34 0.19 -16.89 24.42
C LYS A 34 1.12 -16.95 23.21
N GLU A 35 1.15 -18.08 22.50
CA GLU A 35 1.91 -18.22 21.25
C GLU A 35 1.32 -17.31 20.15
N GLU A 36 0.01 -17.34 19.92
CA GLU A 36 -0.67 -16.47 18.94
C GLU A 36 -0.46 -14.97 19.25
N ILE A 37 -0.52 -14.57 20.53
CA ILE A 37 -0.22 -13.19 20.96
C ILE A 37 1.24 -12.85 20.66
N ARG A 38 2.19 -13.74 21.01
CA ARG A 38 3.62 -13.50 20.76
C ARG A 38 3.92 -13.36 19.28
N ASP A 39 3.36 -14.22 18.45
CA ASP A 39 3.55 -14.17 17.00
C ASP A 39 2.96 -12.89 16.41
N THR A 40 1.80 -12.46 16.90
CA THR A 40 1.17 -11.20 16.50
C THR A 40 2.03 -9.99 16.89
N VAL A 41 2.52 -9.94 18.13
CA VAL A 41 3.41 -8.87 18.61
C VAL A 41 4.71 -8.83 17.80
N THR A 42 5.32 -10.00 17.56
CA THR A 42 6.55 -10.10 16.76
C THR A 42 6.33 -9.59 15.34
N ARG A 43 5.20 -9.95 14.71
CA ARG A 43 4.84 -9.46 13.38
C ARG A 43 4.63 -7.94 13.36
N GLN A 44 3.94 -7.40 14.36
CA GLN A 44 3.74 -5.94 14.48
C GLN A 44 5.07 -5.19 14.66
N GLU A 45 6.00 -5.74 15.45
CA GLU A 45 7.34 -5.16 15.62
C GLU A 45 8.15 -5.17 14.31
N ILE A 46 8.07 -6.25 13.53
CA ILE A 46 8.71 -6.36 12.21
C ILE A 46 8.14 -5.31 11.26
N VAL A 47 6.80 -5.23 11.13
CA VAL A 47 6.13 -4.24 10.27
C VAL A 47 6.51 -2.82 10.68
N LYS A 48 6.52 -2.53 11.99
CA LYS A 48 6.95 -1.25 12.53
C LYS A 48 8.38 -0.90 12.13
N ALA A 49 9.31 -1.84 12.31
CA ALA A 49 10.71 -1.63 12.00
C ALA A 49 10.91 -1.37 10.49
N GLN A 50 10.30 -2.18 9.63
CA GLN A 50 10.39 -2.05 8.18
C GLN A 50 9.77 -0.74 7.67
N ALA A 51 8.58 -0.38 8.16
CA ALA A 51 7.94 0.88 7.79
C ALA A 51 8.76 2.10 8.24
N THR A 52 9.33 2.05 9.45
CA THR A 52 10.21 3.11 9.97
C THR A 52 11.47 3.24 9.12
N GLU A 53 12.10 2.12 8.75
CA GLU A 53 13.29 2.12 7.90
C GLU A 53 13.00 2.66 6.50
N ALA A 54 11.87 2.27 5.90
CA ALA A 54 11.43 2.78 4.61
C ALA A 54 11.21 4.29 4.63
N LEU A 55 10.46 4.80 5.61
CA LEU A 55 10.23 6.25 5.77
C LEU A 55 11.54 7.00 6.00
N LYS A 56 12.41 6.46 6.87
CA LYS A 56 13.73 7.04 7.13
C LYS A 56 14.57 7.13 5.86
N SER A 57 14.61 6.07 5.06
CA SER A 57 15.36 6.06 3.80
C SER A 57 14.86 7.15 2.84
N VAL A 58 13.55 7.38 2.74
CA VAL A 58 12.98 8.45 1.90
C VAL A 58 13.31 9.83 2.47
N VAL A 59 13.20 10.01 3.78
CA VAL A 59 13.59 11.25 4.48
C VAL A 59 15.07 11.57 4.27
N ASP A 60 15.95 10.56 4.31
CA ASP A 60 17.39 10.72 4.12
C ASP A 60 17.71 11.19 2.70
N VAL A 61 17.06 10.62 1.67
CA VAL A 61 17.17 11.10 0.28
C VAL A 61 16.66 12.54 0.15
N ALA A 62 15.52 12.86 0.77
CA ALA A 62 14.98 14.22 0.77
C ALA A 62 15.95 15.22 1.43
N ASN A 63 16.58 14.83 2.55
CA ASN A 63 17.55 15.63 3.27
C ASN A 63 18.80 15.90 2.43
N GLU A 64 19.36 14.84 1.83
CA GLU A 64 20.54 14.94 0.97
C GLU A 64 20.31 15.91 -0.20
N LEU A 65 19.20 15.75 -0.91
CA LEU A 65 18.85 16.62 -2.05
C LEU A 65 18.46 18.04 -1.62
N SER A 66 17.99 18.21 -0.39
CA SER A 66 17.76 19.53 0.22
C SER A 66 19.03 20.19 0.76
N GLY A 67 20.22 19.57 0.57
CA GLY A 67 21.51 20.11 1.01
C GLY A 67 21.80 19.93 2.50
N ILE A 68 21.04 19.09 3.22
CA ILE A 68 21.24 18.82 4.64
C ILE A 68 22.27 17.71 4.79
N THR A 69 23.49 18.09 5.14
CA THR A 69 24.67 17.19 5.15
C THR A 69 25.00 16.57 6.51
N SER A 70 24.41 17.05 7.60
CA SER A 70 24.47 16.41 8.92
C SER A 70 23.39 16.94 9.88
N GLY A 71 22.83 16.09 10.73
CA GLY A 71 22.05 16.51 11.90
C GLY A 71 20.53 16.62 11.74
N ALA A 72 19.94 16.24 10.60
CA ALA A 72 18.49 16.06 10.52
C ALA A 72 18.08 14.85 11.38
N VAL A 73 17.37 15.11 12.47
CA VAL A 73 16.80 14.07 13.31
C VAL A 73 15.56 13.54 12.62
N PHE A 74 15.50 12.22 12.41
CA PHE A 74 14.25 11.55 12.07
C PHE A 74 13.27 11.73 13.23
N ASN A 75 12.20 12.49 13.00
CA ASN A 75 11.30 13.00 14.02
C ASN A 75 9.86 12.50 13.82
N PHE A 76 9.70 11.33 13.22
CA PHE A 76 8.42 10.65 13.08
C PHE A 76 8.29 9.54 14.13
N GLU A 77 7.11 9.42 14.71
CA GLU A 77 6.69 8.27 15.50
C GLU A 77 5.47 7.62 14.86
N ILE A 78 5.26 6.34 15.13
CA ILE A 78 4.08 5.63 14.63
C ILE A 78 2.85 6.11 15.39
N ASP A 79 1.80 6.43 14.65
CA ASP A 79 0.50 6.82 15.17
C ASP A 79 -0.50 5.65 15.09
N ASP A 80 -0.66 5.07 13.89
CA ASP A 80 -1.51 3.90 13.63
C ASP A 80 -0.75 2.85 12.80
N MET A 81 -0.93 1.58 13.13
CA MET A 81 -0.33 0.45 12.39
C MET A 81 -1.25 -0.07 11.27
N ASP A 82 -2.50 0.39 11.22
CA ASP A 82 -3.51 -0.05 10.26
C ASP A 82 -4.45 1.10 9.84
N GLY A 83 -3.85 2.26 9.57
CA GLY A 83 -4.57 3.45 9.15
C GLY A 83 -5.07 3.35 7.71
N ARG A 84 -6.15 4.08 7.42
CA ARG A 84 -6.81 4.15 6.12
C ARG A 84 -6.61 5.53 5.51
N SER A 85 -6.33 5.59 4.21
CA SER A 85 -6.28 6.89 3.53
C SER A 85 -7.68 7.35 3.12
N ALA A 86 -8.04 8.60 3.44
CA ALA A 86 -9.40 9.11 3.26
C ALA A 86 -9.77 9.46 1.81
N ASN A 87 -8.79 9.54 0.90
CA ASN A 87 -8.98 10.05 -0.47
C ASN A 87 -8.45 9.11 -1.56
N PHE A 88 -8.06 7.88 -1.20
CA PHE A 88 -7.45 6.93 -2.11
C PHE A 88 -8.17 5.58 -1.96
N GLY A 89 -8.41 4.93 -3.11
CA GLY A 89 -9.19 3.70 -3.20
C GLY A 89 -10.07 3.67 -4.44
N ILE A 90 -10.74 2.53 -4.62
CA ILE A 90 -11.73 2.32 -5.69
C ILE A 90 -13.07 2.06 -5.03
N VAL A 91 -14.07 2.84 -5.39
CA VAL A 91 -15.38 2.86 -4.74
C VAL A 91 -16.44 2.42 -5.73
N ARG A 92 -17.41 1.65 -5.25
CA ARG A 92 -18.67 1.44 -5.94
C ARG A 92 -19.72 2.31 -5.29
N TYR A 93 -20.25 3.29 -6.02
CA TYR A 93 -21.39 4.05 -5.54
C TYR A 93 -22.67 3.23 -5.68
N VAL A 94 -23.34 2.95 -4.55
CA VAL A 94 -24.64 2.27 -4.51
C VAL A 94 -25.76 3.28 -4.76
N ASP A 95 -25.56 4.53 -4.34
CA ASP A 95 -26.36 5.71 -4.65
C ASP A 95 -25.49 6.99 -4.56
N GLU A 96 -26.08 8.17 -4.75
CA GLU A 96 -25.38 9.47 -4.75
C GLU A 96 -24.68 9.82 -3.41
N VAL A 97 -24.93 9.08 -2.33
CA VAL A 97 -24.40 9.37 -0.98
C VAL A 97 -23.61 8.19 -0.41
N LYS A 98 -23.93 6.96 -0.80
CA LYS A 98 -23.36 5.74 -0.24
C LYS A 98 -22.38 5.07 -1.22
N GLY A 99 -21.10 5.18 -0.90
CA GLY A 99 -20.03 4.40 -1.53
C GLY A 99 -19.67 3.14 -0.73
N GLU A 100 -19.38 2.05 -1.43
CA GLU A 100 -18.74 0.84 -0.90
C GLU A 100 -17.28 0.80 -1.40
N TRP A 101 -16.31 0.80 -0.47
CA TRP A 101 -14.90 0.70 -0.81
C TRP A 101 -14.59 -0.72 -1.27
N ILE A 102 -14.25 -0.86 -2.55
CA ILE A 102 -13.92 -2.13 -3.20
C ILE A 102 -12.44 -2.47 -3.00
N VAL A 103 -11.62 -1.44 -2.96
CA VAL A 103 -10.21 -1.53 -2.61
C VAL A 103 -9.98 -0.56 -1.47
N GLU A 104 -9.56 -1.09 -0.32
CA GLU A 104 -9.20 -0.33 0.86
C GLU A 104 -7.70 -0.45 1.12
N GLU A 105 -7.05 0.70 1.31
CA GLU A 105 -5.61 0.79 1.49
C GLU A 105 -5.27 0.72 2.98
N HIS A 106 -4.28 -0.09 3.32
CA HIS A 106 -3.81 -0.28 4.69
C HIS A 106 -2.40 0.27 4.83
N THR A 107 -2.24 1.28 5.69
CA THR A 107 -0.98 1.99 5.87
C THR A 107 -0.56 2.00 7.33
N VAL A 108 0.75 1.97 7.55
CA VAL A 108 1.35 2.42 8.82
C VAL A 108 1.44 3.94 8.74
N THR A 109 0.73 4.63 9.63
CA THR A 109 0.73 6.09 9.70
C THR A 109 1.73 6.55 10.75
N PHE A 110 2.40 7.63 10.43
CA PHE A 110 3.40 8.28 11.27
C PHE A 110 2.96 9.71 11.53
N ARG A 111 3.21 10.17 12.75
CA ARG A 111 3.04 11.55 13.14
C ARG A 111 4.40 12.15 13.47
N GLU A 112 4.60 13.40 13.06
CA GLU A 112 5.80 14.13 13.44
C GLU A 112 5.77 14.54 14.94
N THR A 113 6.84 14.25 15.68
CA THR A 113 6.93 14.49 17.13
C THR A 113 7.18 15.94 17.52
N SER A 114 7.69 16.77 16.60
CA SER A 114 8.20 18.12 16.90
C SER A 114 7.35 19.27 16.37
N SER A 115 6.22 18.99 15.72
CA SER A 115 5.38 20.02 15.10
C SER A 115 4.00 20.14 15.78
N PRO A 116 3.53 21.37 16.07
CA PRO A 116 2.16 21.60 16.51
C PRO A 116 1.12 21.40 15.39
N GLN A 117 1.56 21.37 14.13
CA GLN A 117 0.76 20.92 12.99
C GLN A 117 0.96 19.42 12.85
N SER A 118 -0.13 18.65 12.85
CA SER A 118 -0.10 17.19 12.66
C SER A 118 0.34 16.86 11.23
N ASN A 119 1.65 16.91 10.98
CA ASN A 119 2.24 16.41 9.75
C ASN A 119 2.25 14.89 9.84
N PHE A 120 1.74 14.26 8.78
CA PHE A 120 1.65 12.82 8.68
C PHE A 120 2.55 12.29 7.57
N ALA A 121 2.95 11.04 7.73
CA ALA A 121 3.54 10.25 6.68
C ALA A 121 2.89 8.86 6.71
N GLU A 122 2.77 8.23 5.55
CA GLU A 122 2.10 6.96 5.40
C GLU A 122 3.01 6.01 4.64
N VAL A 123 3.12 4.79 5.15
CA VAL A 123 3.87 3.71 4.51
C VAL A 123 2.92 2.56 4.27
N ASP A 124 2.89 2.05 3.04
CA ASP A 124 2.11 0.87 2.70
C ASP A 124 2.58 -0.31 3.54
N ARG A 125 1.63 -0.92 4.26
CA ARG A 125 1.91 -1.92 5.29
C ARG A 125 2.54 -3.20 4.73
N ASP A 126 2.16 -3.56 3.51
CA ASP A 126 2.52 -4.86 2.92
C ASP A 126 3.78 -4.78 2.08
N THR A 127 4.00 -3.65 1.41
CA THR A 127 5.14 -3.44 0.49
C THR A 127 6.26 -2.61 1.09
N ASN A 128 6.05 -1.99 2.25
CA ASN A 128 7.00 -1.07 2.90
C ASN A 128 7.41 0.10 1.99
N ARG A 129 6.53 0.53 1.09
CA ARG A 129 6.77 1.68 0.22
C ARG A 129 6.11 2.92 0.82
N VAL A 130 6.84 4.02 0.84
CA VAL A 130 6.32 5.30 1.35
C VAL A 130 5.29 5.84 0.36
N ILE A 131 4.07 6.04 0.85
CA ILE A 131 2.92 6.58 0.11
C ILE A 131 2.88 8.09 0.24
N SER A 132 3.04 8.60 1.46
CA SER A 132 3.05 10.04 1.71
C SER A 132 4.10 10.42 2.75
N MET A 133 4.64 11.63 2.62
CA MET A 133 5.55 12.23 3.59
C MET A 133 5.34 13.75 3.57
N HIS A 134 4.90 14.31 4.69
CA HIS A 134 4.83 15.76 4.88
C HIS A 134 5.73 16.18 6.02
N ARG A 135 6.50 17.26 5.79
CA ARG A 135 7.48 17.80 6.75
C ARG A 135 7.29 19.30 6.88
N PRO A 136 7.57 19.89 8.05
CA PRO A 136 7.57 21.32 8.23
C PRO A 136 8.73 21.90 7.44
N VAL A 137 8.51 23.09 6.87
CA VAL A 137 9.57 23.85 6.21
C VAL A 137 10.38 24.58 7.30
N PRO A 138 11.65 24.22 7.54
CA PRO A 138 12.46 24.90 8.56
C PRO A 138 12.87 26.30 8.09
N ASP A 139 13.21 27.18 9.03
CA ASP A 139 13.54 28.59 8.73
C ASP A 139 14.73 28.74 7.76
N PHE A 140 15.73 27.86 7.85
CA PHE A 140 16.86 27.88 6.91
C PHE A 140 16.42 27.53 5.48
N ALA A 141 15.42 26.66 5.32
CA ALA A 141 14.84 26.35 4.02
C ALA A 141 13.95 27.48 3.50
N ALA A 142 13.48 28.38 4.37
CA ALA A 142 12.78 29.58 3.97
C ALA A 142 13.72 30.75 3.65
N SER A 143 15.01 30.66 4.00
CA SER A 143 16.01 31.72 3.85
C SER A 143 17.17 31.29 2.96
N GLY A 144 17.04 31.58 1.66
CA GLY A 144 18.06 31.31 0.66
C GLY A 144 17.70 31.92 -0.69
N ASP A 145 18.66 31.92 -1.61
CA ASP A 145 18.41 32.38 -2.98
C ASP A 145 17.44 31.42 -3.67
N ALA A 146 16.44 31.99 -4.34
CA ALA A 146 15.47 31.22 -5.09
C ALA A 146 16.15 30.52 -6.28
N LEU A 147 15.95 29.21 -6.38
CA LEU A 147 16.35 28.41 -7.54
C LEU A 147 15.37 28.62 -8.69
N SER A 148 15.82 28.39 -9.92
CA SER A 148 14.95 28.44 -11.09
C SER A 148 13.97 27.26 -11.11
N ALA A 149 12.85 27.40 -11.80
CA ALA A 149 11.85 26.34 -11.93
C ALA A 149 12.44 25.06 -12.54
N GLU A 150 13.38 25.17 -13.50
CA GLU A 150 14.05 24.01 -14.10
C GLU A 150 14.94 23.28 -13.10
N LYS A 151 15.64 24.02 -12.22
CA LYS A 151 16.47 23.42 -11.16
C LYS A 151 15.61 22.71 -10.12
N LEU A 152 14.50 23.33 -9.72
CA LEU A 152 13.56 22.74 -8.76
C LEU A 152 12.89 21.48 -9.32
N GLU A 153 12.49 21.48 -10.59
CA GLU A 153 11.99 20.27 -11.26
C GLU A 153 13.05 19.16 -11.29
N ALA A 154 14.30 19.50 -11.64
CA ALA A 154 15.39 18.52 -11.68
C ALA A 154 15.65 17.88 -10.31
N ILE A 155 15.61 18.66 -9.23
CA ILE A 155 15.72 18.13 -7.86
C ILE A 155 14.53 17.21 -7.53
N ALA A 156 13.30 17.64 -7.83
CA ALA A 156 12.10 16.85 -7.58
C ALA A 156 12.12 15.52 -8.36
N ARG A 157 12.55 15.56 -9.62
CA ARG A 157 12.70 14.39 -10.48
C ARG A 157 13.75 13.43 -9.94
N GLN A 158 14.93 13.94 -9.58
CA GLN A 158 16.01 13.14 -8.99
C GLN A 158 15.58 12.49 -7.68
N PHE A 159 14.77 13.19 -6.87
CA PHE A 159 14.19 12.62 -5.66
C PHE A 159 13.30 11.42 -6.00
N VAL A 160 12.32 11.59 -6.90
CA VAL A 160 11.42 10.50 -7.32
C VAL A 160 12.19 9.32 -7.91
N GLU A 161 13.17 9.55 -8.78
CA GLU A 161 14.00 8.49 -9.37
C GLU A 161 14.76 7.65 -8.33
N ARG A 162 15.12 8.25 -7.18
CA ARG A 162 15.81 7.55 -6.09
C ARG A 162 14.88 6.79 -5.17
N VAL A 163 13.69 7.33 -4.88
CA VAL A 163 12.74 6.72 -3.94
C VAL A 163 11.74 5.78 -4.63
N TYR A 164 11.58 5.93 -5.94
CA TYR A 164 10.75 5.11 -6.80
C TYR A 164 11.51 4.78 -8.10
N PRO A 165 12.46 3.82 -8.09
CA PRO A 165 13.32 3.51 -9.23
C PRO A 165 12.58 3.10 -10.51
N GLU A 166 11.36 2.56 -10.36
CA GLU A 166 10.46 2.24 -11.47
C GLU A 166 10.07 3.48 -12.28
N PHE A 167 10.25 4.69 -11.72
CA PHE A 167 10.08 5.97 -12.39
C PHE A 167 11.05 6.15 -13.57
N ALA A 168 12.33 5.83 -13.34
CA ALA A 168 13.42 6.09 -14.27
C ALA A 168 13.39 5.17 -15.51
N ASN A 169 12.76 3.99 -15.39
CA ASN A 169 12.73 2.97 -16.43
C ASN A 169 11.59 3.17 -17.46
N GLY A 170 11.26 4.43 -17.78
CA GLY A 170 10.20 4.75 -18.74
C GLY A 170 8.80 4.64 -18.12
N SER A 171 8.60 5.25 -16.96
CA SER A 171 7.29 5.28 -16.32
C SER A 171 6.20 5.85 -17.25
N ARG A 172 4.99 5.31 -17.11
CA ARG A 172 3.78 5.72 -17.86
C ARG A 172 3.23 7.08 -17.40
N LEU A 173 3.97 7.76 -16.53
CA LEU A 173 3.51 8.95 -15.84
C LEU A 173 3.75 10.18 -16.70
N GLU A 174 2.68 10.93 -16.95
CA GLU A 174 2.72 12.19 -17.67
C GLU A 174 3.02 13.33 -16.68
N PHE A 175 4.04 14.13 -16.97
CA PHE A 175 4.30 15.34 -16.19
C PHE A 175 3.15 16.34 -16.34
N ASP A 176 2.62 16.81 -15.21
CA ASP A 176 1.55 17.80 -15.13
C ASP A 176 2.16 19.18 -14.82
N PRO A 177 2.31 20.05 -15.83
CA PRO A 177 2.88 21.37 -15.65
C PRO A 177 1.85 22.27 -14.95
N GLY A 178 1.77 22.17 -13.62
CA GLY A 178 0.89 23.00 -12.82
C GLY A 178 1.41 23.18 -11.39
N SER A 179 1.95 24.36 -11.09
CA SER A 179 2.13 24.74 -9.69
C SER A 179 0.74 25.00 -9.09
N LYS A 180 0.28 24.13 -8.19
CA LYS A 180 -0.79 24.52 -7.27
C LYS A 180 -0.22 25.57 -6.33
N ASN A 181 -0.27 26.84 -6.74
CA ASN A 181 0.02 27.95 -5.87
C ASN A 181 -1.01 27.91 -4.74
N ALA A 182 -0.65 27.34 -3.59
CA ALA A 182 -1.45 27.50 -2.39
C ALA A 182 -1.52 29.00 -2.09
N PRO A 183 -2.72 29.62 -2.11
CA PRO A 183 -2.86 31.06 -2.00
C PRO A 183 -2.54 31.50 -0.56
N ALA A 184 -1.26 31.66 -0.24
CA ALA A 184 -0.70 32.37 0.93
C ALA A 184 0.83 32.22 1.08
N LYS A 185 1.49 31.25 0.41
CA LYS A 185 2.95 31.06 0.48
C LYS A 185 3.56 31.06 -0.92
N ALA A 186 4.03 32.22 -1.38
CA ALA A 186 4.65 32.44 -2.68
C ALA A 186 6.01 31.71 -2.90
N THR A 187 6.26 30.62 -2.16
CA THR A 187 7.57 29.97 -2.04
C THR A 187 7.51 28.44 -2.14
N ASN A 188 6.34 27.84 -2.37
CA ASN A 188 6.20 26.37 -2.47
C ASN A 188 5.79 25.98 -3.90
N TYR A 189 6.49 25.02 -4.47
CA TYR A 189 6.29 24.45 -5.80
C TYR A 189 5.86 23.00 -5.67
N PHE A 190 4.95 22.57 -6.54
CA PHE A 190 4.51 21.18 -6.63
C PHE A 190 4.80 20.67 -8.04
N TYR A 191 5.55 19.59 -8.12
CA TYR A 191 5.84 18.87 -9.36
C TYR A 191 5.09 17.55 -9.33
N ARG A 192 4.23 17.32 -10.31
CA ARG A 192 3.32 16.18 -10.33
C ARG A 192 3.47 15.38 -11.62
N TRP A 193 3.41 14.06 -11.50
CA TRP A 193 3.37 13.12 -12.60
C TRP A 193 2.14 12.20 -12.44
N ASN A 194 1.25 12.19 -13.42
CA ASN A 194 -0.03 11.47 -13.36
C ASN A 194 0.00 10.18 -14.18
N ASP A 195 -0.58 9.11 -13.64
CA ASP A 195 -0.99 7.94 -14.41
C ASP A 195 -2.43 8.10 -14.89
N LYS A 196 -2.62 8.87 -15.97
CA LYS A 196 -3.96 9.05 -16.58
C LYS A 196 -4.43 7.83 -17.37
N GLN A 197 -3.57 6.81 -17.49
CA GLN A 197 -3.84 5.61 -18.28
C GLN A 197 -4.40 4.46 -17.44
N PHE A 198 -4.32 4.53 -16.10
CA PHE A 198 -4.97 3.55 -15.24
C PHE A 198 -6.49 3.57 -15.45
N ALA A 199 -7.06 2.42 -15.80
CA ALA A 199 -8.48 2.24 -16.05
C ALA A 199 -9.17 1.63 -14.82
N VAL A 200 -10.34 2.16 -14.51
CA VAL A 200 -11.25 1.62 -13.50
C VAL A 200 -12.40 0.92 -14.22
N PRO A 201 -12.76 -0.32 -13.87
CA PRO A 201 -13.88 -1.03 -14.49
C PRO A 201 -15.21 -0.25 -14.40
N ASP A 202 -16.08 -0.43 -15.39
CA ASP A 202 -17.41 0.20 -15.41
C ASP A 202 -18.20 -0.10 -14.12
N GLY A 203 -18.85 0.94 -13.57
CA GLY A 203 -19.60 0.84 -12.32
C GLY A 203 -18.76 0.99 -11.06
N LEU A 204 -17.46 1.22 -11.21
CA LEU A 204 -16.55 1.64 -10.15
C LEU A 204 -16.02 3.05 -10.45
N ASP A 205 -15.70 3.78 -9.40
CA ASP A 205 -15.22 5.16 -9.45
C ASP A 205 -13.93 5.31 -8.64
N MET A 206 -13.13 6.29 -9.06
CA MET A 206 -11.90 6.70 -8.40
C MET A 206 -11.79 8.22 -8.49
N ASP A 207 -11.75 8.87 -7.33
CA ASP A 207 -11.78 10.34 -7.25
C ASP A 207 -10.56 11.01 -7.88
N ILE A 208 -9.38 10.39 -7.72
CA ILE A 208 -8.11 10.95 -8.20
C ILE A 208 -7.29 9.85 -8.88
N PRO A 209 -6.94 10.00 -10.18
CA PRO A 209 -6.03 9.06 -10.85
C PRO A 209 -4.69 8.94 -10.13
N PRO A 210 -4.03 7.76 -10.20
CA PRO A 210 -2.77 7.55 -9.51
C PRO A 210 -1.72 8.58 -9.92
N PHE A 211 -0.92 9.08 -8.99
CA PHE A 211 0.07 10.12 -9.27
C PHE A 211 1.26 10.04 -8.32
N ILE A 212 2.34 10.72 -8.73
CA ILE A 212 3.46 11.07 -7.88
C ILE A 212 3.53 12.59 -7.81
N GLN A 213 3.65 13.17 -6.62
CA GLN A 213 3.78 14.60 -6.42
C GLN A 213 4.90 14.89 -5.41
N VAL A 214 5.71 15.90 -5.72
CA VAL A 214 6.75 16.40 -4.82
C VAL A 214 6.49 17.88 -4.55
N GLY A 215 6.35 18.22 -3.26
CA GLY A 215 6.34 19.60 -2.79
C GLY A 215 7.74 20.04 -2.39
N ILE A 216 8.23 21.11 -3.01
CA ILE A 216 9.57 21.65 -2.82
C ILE A 216 9.51 23.18 -2.65
N THR A 217 10.32 23.74 -1.76
CA THR A 217 10.39 25.20 -1.58
C THR A 217 11.18 25.86 -2.71
N SER A 218 11.12 27.19 -2.79
CA SER A 218 11.90 28.00 -3.73
C SER A 218 13.41 27.81 -3.59
N THR A 219 13.90 27.38 -2.43
CA THR A 219 15.33 27.17 -2.14
C THR A 219 15.77 25.72 -2.38
N GLY A 220 14.85 24.82 -2.73
CA GLY A 220 15.14 23.42 -3.01
C GLY A 220 14.87 22.43 -1.86
N PHE A 221 14.21 22.85 -0.78
CA PHE A 221 13.87 21.95 0.32
C PHE A 221 12.62 21.13 0.00
N ILE A 222 12.74 19.81 0.01
CA ILE A 222 11.64 18.87 -0.22
C ILE A 222 10.83 18.73 1.08
N PHE A 223 9.58 19.18 1.08
CA PHE A 223 8.71 19.15 2.26
C PHE A 223 7.49 18.24 2.10
N SER A 224 7.18 17.80 0.88
CA SER A 224 6.04 16.95 0.61
C SER A 224 6.40 15.90 -0.44
N TYR A 225 5.91 14.68 -0.26
CA TYR A 225 5.94 13.64 -1.27
C TYR A 225 4.66 12.82 -1.15
N ASP A 226 4.00 12.57 -2.28
CA ASP A 226 2.84 11.71 -2.42
C ASP A 226 3.09 10.75 -3.58
N ASN A 227 2.86 9.45 -3.41
CA ASN A 227 2.99 8.43 -4.45
C ASN A 227 1.85 7.42 -4.36
N THR A 228 0.72 7.78 -4.95
CA THR A 228 -0.46 6.91 -4.97
C THR A 228 -0.35 5.81 -6.01
N VAL A 229 0.54 5.94 -7.01
CA VAL A 229 0.82 4.88 -8.00
C VAL A 229 1.17 3.55 -7.32
N GLN A 230 1.84 3.62 -6.17
CA GLN A 230 2.22 2.45 -5.40
C GLN A 230 1.03 1.59 -4.96
N LEU A 231 -0.09 2.23 -4.62
CA LEU A 231 -1.29 1.58 -4.09
C LEU A 231 -2.00 0.77 -5.18
N TYR A 232 -2.03 1.27 -6.41
CA TYR A 232 -2.69 0.61 -7.54
C TYR A 232 -1.81 -0.43 -8.25
N ARG A 233 -0.48 -0.37 -8.08
CA ARG A 233 0.47 -1.33 -8.69
C ARG A 233 0.75 -2.57 -7.86
N ASN A 234 0.30 -2.61 -6.60
CA ASN A 234 0.52 -3.75 -5.71
C ASN A 234 -0.76 -4.04 -4.94
N LEU A 235 -1.89 -4.00 -5.67
CA LEU A 235 -3.19 -4.30 -5.10
C LEU A 235 -3.18 -5.74 -4.55
N PRO A 236 -3.75 -5.98 -3.36
CA PRO A 236 -3.86 -7.34 -2.85
C PRO A 236 -4.71 -8.20 -3.80
N LYS A 237 -4.49 -9.51 -3.78
CA LYS A 237 -5.18 -10.46 -4.67
C LYS A 237 -6.69 -10.36 -4.56
N GLU A 238 -7.20 -10.11 -3.37
CA GLU A 238 -8.62 -9.92 -3.08
C GLU A 238 -9.18 -8.67 -3.77
N ALA A 239 -8.44 -7.56 -3.75
CA ALA A 239 -8.79 -6.36 -4.49
C ALA A 239 -8.79 -6.63 -6.00
N LEU A 240 -7.75 -7.28 -6.53
CA LEU A 240 -7.66 -7.65 -7.95
C LEU A 240 -8.80 -8.56 -8.38
N ARG A 241 -9.16 -9.59 -7.60
CA ARG A 241 -10.32 -10.46 -7.86
C ARG A 241 -11.61 -9.66 -7.89
N THR A 242 -11.77 -8.72 -6.96
CA THR A 242 -12.97 -7.89 -6.92
C THR A 242 -13.06 -7.01 -8.16
N LEU A 243 -11.98 -6.32 -8.56
CA LEU A 243 -11.92 -5.58 -9.82
C LEU A 243 -12.23 -6.45 -11.04
N CYS A 244 -11.70 -7.69 -11.06
CA CYS A 244 -11.94 -8.66 -12.13
C CYS A 244 -13.42 -9.06 -12.28
N GLY A 245 -14.18 -9.03 -11.19
CA GLY A 245 -15.61 -9.33 -11.19
C GLY A 245 -16.48 -8.28 -11.88
N PHE A 246 -16.02 -7.02 -11.92
CA PHE A 246 -16.73 -5.91 -12.58
C PHE A 246 -16.35 -5.75 -14.05
N PHE A 247 -15.31 -6.44 -14.49
CA PHE A 247 -14.70 -6.18 -15.78
C PHE A 247 -15.18 -7.16 -16.85
N GLU A 248 -15.72 -6.64 -17.95
CA GLU A 248 -16.09 -7.42 -19.14
C GLU A 248 -15.05 -7.19 -20.25
N MET A 249 -14.46 -8.26 -20.78
CA MET A 249 -13.34 -8.18 -21.71
C MET A 249 -13.74 -7.66 -23.11
N PRO A 250 -13.13 -6.58 -23.64
CA PRO A 250 -13.29 -6.20 -25.04
C PRO A 250 -12.39 -7.01 -25.99
N PHE A 251 -12.75 -7.01 -27.28
CA PHE A 251 -12.29 -7.95 -28.32
C PHE A 251 -10.82 -7.80 -28.79
N ILE A 252 -10.07 -6.76 -28.40
CA ILE A 252 -8.66 -6.58 -28.77
C ILE A 252 -7.92 -5.92 -27.61
N VAL A 253 -6.95 -6.63 -27.04
CA VAL A 253 -6.14 -6.18 -25.91
C VAL A 253 -4.74 -6.77 -26.01
N ASP A 254 -3.73 -5.94 -25.83
CA ASP A 254 -2.34 -6.38 -25.60
C ASP A 254 -2.15 -6.58 -24.10
N SER A 255 -1.19 -7.40 -23.67
CA SER A 255 -1.00 -7.66 -22.25
C SER A 255 0.43 -8.00 -21.87
N SER A 256 0.73 -7.82 -20.59
CA SER A 256 1.99 -8.26 -19.99
C SER A 256 1.71 -8.98 -18.67
N LEU A 257 2.40 -10.09 -18.42
CA LEU A 257 2.27 -10.91 -17.23
C LEU A 257 3.48 -10.72 -16.30
N ASP A 258 3.22 -10.56 -14.99
CA ASP A 258 4.22 -10.69 -13.93
C ASP A 258 3.88 -11.90 -13.03
N PRO A 259 4.47 -13.08 -13.29
CA PRO A 259 4.17 -14.28 -12.51
C PRO A 259 4.62 -14.19 -11.05
N LYS A 260 5.59 -13.32 -10.73
CA LYS A 260 6.11 -13.19 -9.37
C LYS A 260 5.14 -12.41 -8.49
N LYS A 261 4.46 -11.43 -9.09
CA LYS A 261 3.40 -10.66 -8.42
C LYS A 261 2.04 -11.34 -8.49
N GLY A 262 1.86 -12.29 -9.41
CA GLY A 262 0.55 -12.92 -9.63
C GLY A 262 -0.43 -11.95 -10.29
N GLU A 263 0.06 -11.14 -11.23
CA GLU A 263 -0.69 -10.05 -11.85
C GLU A 263 -0.57 -10.09 -13.38
N VAL A 264 -1.67 -9.79 -14.09
CA VAL A 264 -1.70 -9.50 -15.53
C VAL A 264 -2.07 -8.05 -15.73
N VAL A 265 -1.26 -7.31 -16.50
CA VAL A 265 -1.60 -5.97 -16.98
C VAL A 265 -2.24 -6.11 -18.35
N ILE A 266 -3.48 -5.64 -18.48
CA ILE A 266 -4.26 -5.64 -19.72
C ILE A 266 -4.26 -4.23 -20.29
N TRP A 267 -3.91 -4.09 -21.56
CA TRP A 267 -3.87 -2.82 -22.28
C TRP A 267 -5.01 -2.70 -23.28
N PHE A 268 -5.67 -1.55 -23.25
CA PHE A 268 -6.80 -1.20 -24.08
C PHE A 268 -6.40 -0.37 -25.30
N GLY A 269 -7.26 -0.37 -26.32
CA GLY A 269 -7.20 0.62 -27.39
C GLY A 269 -7.26 2.04 -26.80
N GLY A 270 -6.29 2.89 -27.16
CA GLY A 270 -6.12 4.21 -26.56
C GLY A 270 -5.06 4.30 -25.44
N GLY A 271 -4.38 3.18 -25.12
CA GLY A 271 -3.24 3.18 -24.21
C GLY A 271 -3.59 3.17 -22.73
N GLN A 272 -4.87 2.96 -22.39
CA GLN A 272 -5.28 2.71 -21.01
C GLN A 272 -4.92 1.28 -20.58
N TYR A 273 -4.85 1.02 -19.28
CA TYR A 273 -4.57 -0.32 -18.77
C TYR A 273 -5.28 -0.63 -17.45
N LEU A 274 -5.50 -1.92 -17.20
CA LEU A 274 -6.04 -2.47 -15.95
C LEU A 274 -5.11 -3.58 -15.43
N VAL A 275 -5.04 -3.76 -14.11
CA VAL A 275 -4.33 -4.88 -13.48
C VAL A 275 -5.35 -5.91 -12.98
N LEU A 276 -5.18 -7.17 -13.36
CA LEU A 276 -6.03 -8.31 -12.99
C LEU A 276 -5.19 -9.40 -12.29
N PRO A 277 -5.83 -10.30 -11.51
CA PRO A 277 -5.09 -11.38 -10.86
C PRO A 277 -4.66 -12.45 -11.87
N PHE A 278 -3.52 -13.09 -11.60
CA PHE A 278 -3.05 -14.28 -12.29
C PHE A 278 -3.04 -15.48 -11.34
N GLU A 279 -4.09 -16.29 -11.38
CA GLU A 279 -4.29 -17.44 -10.47
C GLU A 279 -4.95 -18.62 -11.19
N PRO A 280 -4.22 -19.32 -12.08
CA PRO A 280 -4.78 -20.44 -12.84
C PRO A 280 -5.24 -21.61 -11.97
N GLU A 281 -4.65 -21.79 -10.79
CA GLU A 281 -5.00 -22.85 -9.85
C GLU A 281 -6.40 -22.71 -9.24
N THR A 282 -6.93 -21.49 -9.17
CA THR A 282 -8.28 -21.20 -8.65
C THR A 282 -9.28 -20.94 -9.77
N ASP A 283 -8.86 -21.13 -11.03
CA ASP A 283 -9.68 -20.83 -12.21
C ASP A 283 -10.22 -19.37 -12.20
N PHE A 284 -9.40 -18.45 -11.67
CA PHE A 284 -9.72 -17.03 -11.55
C PHE A 284 -11.05 -16.78 -10.82
N GLU A 285 -11.22 -17.40 -9.66
CA GLU A 285 -12.38 -17.20 -8.80
C GLU A 285 -12.63 -15.69 -8.53
N GLY A 286 -13.89 -15.27 -8.66
CA GLY A 286 -14.32 -13.86 -8.50
C GLY A 286 -14.33 -13.04 -9.79
N CYS A 287 -13.65 -13.48 -10.85
CA CYS A 287 -13.70 -12.82 -12.16
C CYS A 287 -15.04 -13.03 -12.89
N SER A 288 -15.40 -12.10 -13.78
CA SER A 288 -16.48 -12.28 -14.75
C SER A 288 -16.18 -13.46 -15.69
N GLU A 289 -17.21 -14.07 -16.30
CA GLU A 289 -17.01 -15.22 -17.19
C GLU A 289 -16.23 -14.84 -18.47
N SER A 290 -16.37 -13.59 -18.95
CA SER A 290 -15.58 -13.11 -20.09
C SER A 290 -14.12 -12.90 -19.71
N ALA A 291 -13.83 -12.34 -18.52
CA ALA A 291 -12.48 -12.20 -17.99
C ALA A 291 -11.80 -13.56 -17.77
N LYS A 292 -12.49 -14.53 -17.17
CA LYS A 292 -12.00 -15.91 -17.02
C LYS A 292 -11.65 -16.52 -18.38
N SER A 293 -12.58 -16.44 -19.33
CA SER A 293 -12.38 -16.99 -20.67
C SER A 293 -11.17 -16.38 -21.36
N TRP A 294 -10.97 -15.07 -21.22
CA TRP A 294 -9.82 -14.37 -21.77
C TRP A 294 -8.50 -14.73 -21.07
N LEU A 295 -8.47 -14.69 -19.74
CA LEU A 295 -7.27 -15.02 -18.95
C LEU A 295 -6.77 -16.43 -19.26
N ARG A 296 -7.69 -17.40 -19.44
CA ARG A 296 -7.38 -18.78 -19.85
C ARG A 296 -6.73 -18.92 -21.24
N MET A 297 -6.99 -17.99 -22.16
CA MET A 297 -6.47 -18.05 -23.54
C MET A 297 -5.05 -17.49 -23.67
N HIS A 298 -4.50 -16.86 -22.62
CA HIS A 298 -3.21 -16.22 -22.72
C HIS A 298 -2.03 -17.20 -22.67
N PRO A 299 -1.06 -17.08 -23.60
CA PRO A 299 -0.17 -18.16 -24.03
C PRO A 299 0.82 -18.65 -22.97
N TYR A 300 0.98 -17.94 -21.85
CA TYR A 300 1.92 -18.31 -20.80
C TYR A 300 1.32 -19.20 -19.69
N LEU A 301 0.03 -19.56 -19.80
CA LEU A 301 -0.59 -20.55 -18.91
C LEU A 301 -0.18 -22.00 -19.18
N ASN A 302 0.38 -22.27 -20.37
CA ASN A 302 0.80 -23.62 -20.77
C ASN A 302 2.30 -23.90 -20.56
N ASP A 303 3.11 -22.90 -20.22
CA ASP A 303 4.57 -23.07 -20.05
C ASP A 303 5.01 -23.33 -18.60
N SER A 304 4.10 -23.31 -17.62
CA SER A 304 4.40 -23.77 -16.24
C SER A 304 4.38 -25.30 -16.08
N GLY A 305 4.22 -26.05 -17.18
CA GLY A 305 4.19 -27.50 -17.13
C GLY A 305 4.33 -28.19 -18.47
N LYS A 306 5.48 -28.07 -19.14
CA LYS A 306 6.16 -29.11 -19.94
C LYS A 306 7.36 -28.54 -20.72
N ASN A 307 8.53 -28.49 -20.07
CA ASN A 307 9.81 -29.10 -20.51
C ASN A 307 10.97 -28.58 -19.67
#